data_AF-A0A3E0H982-F1
#
_entry.id   AF-A0A3E0H982-F1
#
_cell.length_a   1.000
_cell.length_b   1.000
_cell.length_c   1.000
_cell.angle_alpha   90.00
_cell.angle_beta   90.00
_cell.angle_gamma   90.00
#
_symmetry.space_group_name_H-M   'P 1'
#
loop_
_entity.id
_entity.type
_entity.pdbx_description
1 polymer ?
#
loop_
_entity_poly.entity_id
_entity_poly.type
_entity_poly.pdbx_seq_one_letter_code
_entity_poly.pdbx_strand_id
1 'polypeptide(L)'
;MTALALTLAALCIWLYQDAQRRHMRSPMAWVVLLVLLGPLALAIYWTRRPLFRGEYRLGGSAWVMVRVFLLGLTAWALLFTAVLMVWLSAFLPMPIIIALFMGMGILLGGTWLLVVAGLLFVAWMLRDPQAADIGPTHSALNQAELPVWGDRLLKVIFFAGLLSVFVLTEPAHPDWVEQIDWQSQSTMRL
;
A
#
# COMPACT_ATOMS: atom_id res chain seq x y z
N MET A 1 -9.47 11.55 3.67
CA MET A 1 -8.09 11.78 4.20
C MET A 1 -7.81 10.99 5.49
N THR A 2 -8.77 10.92 6.42
CA THR A 2 -8.68 10.13 7.67
C THR A 2 -8.31 8.66 7.46
N ALA A 3 -8.96 7.97 6.51
CA ALA A 3 -8.68 6.57 6.18
C ALA A 3 -7.21 6.31 5.77
N LEU A 4 -6.63 7.21 4.96
CA LEU A 4 -5.22 7.14 4.56
C LEU A 4 -4.29 7.32 5.77
N ALA A 5 -4.59 8.31 6.62
CA ALA A 5 -3.81 8.58 7.82
C ALA A 5 -3.85 7.41 8.81
N LEU A 6 -5.02 6.81 9.02
CA LEU A 6 -5.18 5.62 9.87
C LEU A 6 -4.43 4.41 9.31
N THR A 7 -4.51 4.19 8.00
CA THR A 7 -3.78 3.09 7.33
C THR A 7 -2.27 3.30 7.48
N LEU A 8 -1.78 4.52 7.24
CA LEU A 8 -0.38 4.86 7.40
C LEU A 8 0.07 4.71 8.86
N ALA A 9 -0.72 5.17 9.82
CA ALA A 9 -0.43 5.03 11.24
C ALA A 9 -0.34 3.55 11.65
N ALA A 10 -1.28 2.72 11.21
CA ALA A 10 -1.27 1.28 11.46
C ALA A 10 -0.02 0.60 10.86
N LEU A 11 0.38 0.99 9.65
CA LEU A 11 1.61 0.51 9.03
C LEU A 11 2.87 0.96 9.79
N CYS A 12 2.89 2.20 10.28
CA CYS A 12 3.99 2.73 11.09
C CYS A 12 4.13 1.94 12.41
N ILE A 13 3.02 1.70 13.10
CA ILE A 13 2.98 0.92 14.35
C ILE A 13 3.47 -0.51 14.07
N TRP A 14 2.93 -1.15 13.03
CA TRP A 14 3.34 -2.49 12.64
C TRP A 14 4.84 -2.57 12.33
N LEU A 15 5.34 -1.65 11.50
CA LEU A 15 6.75 -1.62 11.08
C LEU A 15 7.69 -1.37 12.25
N TYR A 16 7.33 -0.46 13.15
CA TYR A 16 8.09 -0.21 14.36
C TYR A 16 8.17 -1.46 15.24
N GLN A 17 7.03 -2.10 15.51
CA GLN A 17 6.97 -3.31 16.34
C GLN A 17 7.72 -4.47 15.70
N ASP A 18 7.61 -4.67 14.38
CA ASP A 18 8.33 -5.74 13.67
C ASP A 18 9.85 -5.47 13.70
N ALA A 19 10.29 -4.24 13.43
CA ALA A 19 11.71 -3.88 13.47
C ALA A 19 12.31 -4.02 14.88
N GLN A 20 11.53 -3.69 15.91
CA GLN A 20 11.91 -3.87 17.31
C GLN A 20 12.04 -5.36 17.68
N ARG A 21 11.06 -6.19 17.29
CA ARG A 21 11.09 -7.65 17.52
C ARG A 21 12.26 -8.32 16.80
N ARG A 22 12.64 -7.81 15.64
CA ARG A 22 13.80 -8.29 14.86
C ARG A 22 15.13 -7.71 15.34
N HIS A 23 15.15 -6.99 16.46
CA HIS A 23 16.34 -6.38 17.07
C HIS A 23 17.15 -5.50 16.10
N MET A 24 16.46 -4.76 15.22
CA MET A 24 17.14 -3.81 14.33
C MET A 24 17.63 -2.59 15.12
N ARG A 25 18.82 -2.08 14.77
CA ARG A 25 19.49 -0.99 15.50
C ARG A 25 18.64 0.27 15.66
N SER A 26 17.82 0.61 14.65
CA SER A 26 17.04 1.85 14.63
C SER A 26 15.62 1.62 14.07
N PRO A 27 14.67 1.12 14.89
CA PRO A 27 13.30 0.87 14.45
C PRO A 27 12.58 2.13 13.93
N MET A 28 12.80 3.28 14.60
CA MET A 28 12.19 4.55 14.21
C MET A 28 12.64 5.05 12.82
N ALA A 29 13.88 4.74 12.42
CA ALA A 29 14.37 5.13 11.10
C ALA A 29 13.55 4.49 9.97
N TRP A 30 13.05 3.26 10.18
CA TRP A 30 12.19 2.59 9.20
C TRP A 30 10.81 3.21 9.09
N VAL A 31 10.26 3.69 10.19
CA VAL A 31 9.00 4.45 10.20
C VAL A 31 9.17 5.75 9.41
N VAL A 32 10.24 6.50 9.67
CA VAL A 32 10.53 7.73 8.92
C VAL A 32 10.72 7.42 7.44
N LEU A 33 11.45 6.35 7.11
CA LEU A 33 11.62 5.91 5.72
C LEU A 33 10.28 5.59 5.06
N LEU A 34 9.37 4.91 5.76
CA LEU A 34 8.03 4.59 5.27
C LEU A 34 7.21 5.83 4.95
N VAL A 35 7.25 6.84 5.81
CA VAL A 35 6.52 8.10 5.56
C VAL A 35 7.09 8.83 4.34
N LEU A 36 8.41 8.81 4.15
CA LEU A 36 9.07 9.53 3.05
C LEU A 36 9.00 8.80 1.70
N LEU A 37 9.16 7.47 1.69
CA LEU A 37 9.33 6.67 0.48
C LEU A 37 8.16 5.69 0.23
N GLY A 38 7.22 5.58 1.17
CA GLY A 38 6.04 4.72 1.05
C GLY A 38 6.38 3.27 0.71
N PRO A 39 5.86 2.70 -0.39
CA PRO A 39 6.07 1.29 -0.74
C PRO A 39 7.53 0.93 -1.00
N LEU A 40 8.38 1.89 -1.41
CA LEU A 40 9.81 1.64 -1.60
C LEU A 40 10.51 1.35 -0.27
N ALA A 41 10.11 2.01 0.82
CA ALA A 41 10.63 1.72 2.15
C ALA A 41 10.31 0.29 2.60
N LEU A 42 9.08 -0.19 2.34
CA LEU A 42 8.70 -1.56 2.64
C LEU A 42 9.53 -2.56 1.83
N ALA A 43 9.77 -2.28 0.54
CA ALA A 43 10.62 -3.13 -0.28
C ALA A 43 12.04 -3.23 0.28
N ILE A 44 12.66 -2.10 0.62
CA ILE A 44 13.99 -2.06 1.23
C ILE A 44 13.99 -2.79 2.57
N TYR A 45 12.97 -2.57 3.40
CA TYR A 45 12.82 -3.25 4.69
C TYR A 45 12.79 -4.77 4.53
N TRP A 46 11.97 -5.30 3.62
CA TRP A 46 11.87 -6.75 3.38
C TRP A 46 13.16 -7.37 2.88
N THR A 47 14.01 -6.61 2.18
CA THR A 47 15.30 -7.09 1.68
C THR A 47 16.39 -7.11 2.74
N ARG A 48 16.21 -6.36 3.85
CA ARG A 48 17.23 -6.20 4.90
C ARG A 48 16.82 -6.74 6.26
N ARG A 49 15.53 -6.99 6.48
CA ARG A 49 15.03 -7.46 7.78
C ARG A 49 15.70 -8.80 8.13
N PRO A 50 16.20 -8.96 9.37
CA PRO A 50 16.66 -10.26 9.86
C PRO A 50 15.53 -11.29 9.82
N LEU A 51 15.83 -12.54 9.47
CA LEU A 51 14.84 -13.60 9.38
C LEU A 51 14.71 -14.36 10.70
N PHE A 52 13.48 -14.69 11.08
CA PHE A 52 13.19 -15.60 12.20
C PHE A 52 13.40 -17.07 11.81
N ARG A 53 13.47 -17.96 12.80
CA ARG A 53 13.55 -19.41 12.56
C ARG A 53 12.35 -19.89 11.74
N GLY A 54 12.61 -20.58 10.63
CA GLY A 54 11.58 -21.07 9.71
C GLY A 54 11.15 -20.07 8.63
N GLU A 55 11.58 -18.80 8.71
CA GLU A 55 11.49 -17.90 7.56
C GLU A 55 12.61 -18.19 6.57
N TYR A 56 12.30 -18.04 5.29
CA TYR A 56 13.28 -18.14 4.22
C TYR A 56 13.07 -17.03 3.20
N ARG A 57 14.15 -16.63 2.54
CA ARG A 57 14.16 -15.66 1.46
C ARG A 57 14.93 -16.25 0.29
N LEU A 58 14.27 -16.33 -0.87
CA LEU A 58 14.81 -16.94 -2.09
C LEU A 58 14.91 -15.90 -3.20
N GLY A 59 15.92 -16.06 -4.05
CA GLY A 59 16.04 -15.30 -5.31
C GLY A 59 16.93 -14.06 -5.24
N GLY A 60 17.65 -13.87 -4.14
CA GLY A 60 18.51 -12.70 -3.93
C GLY A 60 17.75 -11.40 -3.61
N SER A 61 18.50 -10.36 -3.29
CA SER A 61 17.96 -9.08 -2.82
C SER A 61 17.14 -8.34 -3.89
N ALA A 62 17.60 -8.34 -5.15
CA ALA A 62 16.94 -7.65 -6.25
C ALA A 62 15.53 -8.21 -6.53
N TRP A 63 15.40 -9.54 -6.62
CA TRP A 63 14.12 -10.22 -6.81
C TRP A 63 13.11 -9.88 -5.71
N VAL A 64 13.56 -9.97 -4.46
CA VAL A 64 12.73 -9.70 -3.28
C VAL A 64 12.31 -8.23 -3.26
N MET A 65 13.24 -7.31 -3.56
CA MET A 65 12.96 -5.88 -3.60
C MET A 65 11.86 -5.56 -4.61
N VAL A 66 12.01 -6.02 -5.86
CA VAL A 66 11.05 -5.73 -6.92
C VAL A 66 9.69 -6.36 -6.61
N ARG A 67 9.66 -7.62 -6.17
CA ARG A 67 8.40 -8.30 -5.84
C ARG A 67 7.63 -7.57 -4.73
N VAL A 68 8.31 -7.20 -3.64
CA VAL A 68 7.66 -6.52 -2.52
C VAL A 68 7.29 -5.09 -2.89
N PHE A 69 8.14 -4.38 -3.65
CA PHE A 69 7.84 -3.05 -4.15
C PHE A 69 6.57 -3.04 -5.00
N LEU A 70 6.44 -3.97 -5.96
CA LEU A 70 5.27 -4.07 -6.84
C LEU A 70 3.99 -4.37 -6.05
N LEU A 71 4.07 -5.26 -5.06
CA LEU A 71 2.94 -5.55 -4.18
C LEU A 71 2.53 -4.32 -3.37
N GLY A 72 3.50 -3.64 -2.75
CA GLY A 72 3.24 -2.41 -1.99
C GLY A 72 2.66 -1.31 -2.87
N LEU A 73 3.30 -1.03 -4.02
CA LEU A 73 2.86 0.01 -4.94
C LEU A 73 1.44 -0.25 -5.46
N THR A 74 1.12 -1.50 -5.80
CA THR A 74 -0.23 -1.88 -6.22
C THR A 74 -1.25 -1.69 -5.09
N ALA A 75 -0.91 -2.09 -3.84
CA ALA A 75 -1.80 -1.91 -2.71
C ALA A 75 -2.09 -0.42 -2.41
N TRP A 76 -1.07 0.43 -2.49
CA TRP A 76 -1.26 1.88 -2.35
C TRP A 76 -2.09 2.46 -3.49
N ALA A 77 -1.82 2.05 -4.73
CA ALA A 77 -2.59 2.50 -5.89
C ALA A 77 -4.08 2.19 -5.73
N LEU A 78 -4.43 0.97 -5.26
CA LEU A 78 -5.82 0.60 -4.97
C LEU A 78 -6.44 1.48 -3.87
N LEU A 79 -5.69 1.74 -2.80
CA LEU A 79 -6.16 2.58 -1.70
C LEU A 79 -6.41 4.03 -2.16
N PHE A 80 -5.49 4.62 -2.93
CA PHE A 80 -5.66 5.95 -3.51
C PHE A 80 -6.81 6.00 -4.52
N THR A 81 -6.97 4.96 -5.32
CA THR A 81 -8.08 4.82 -6.27
C THR A 81 -9.43 4.83 -5.53
N ALA A 82 -9.54 4.09 -4.42
CA ALA A 82 -10.74 4.10 -3.59
C ALA A 82 -11.03 5.49 -3.00
N VAL A 83 -9.99 6.19 -2.49
CA VAL A 83 -10.16 7.55 -1.96
C VAL A 83 -10.61 8.52 -3.05
N LEU A 84 -10.01 8.42 -4.24
CA LEU A 84 -10.39 9.23 -5.39
C LEU A 84 -11.84 8.96 -5.80
N MET A 85 -12.29 7.70 -5.75
CA MET A 85 -13.66 7.32 -6.08
C MET A 85 -14.68 7.99 -5.14
N VAL A 86 -14.44 7.94 -3.82
CA VAL A 86 -15.31 8.60 -2.84
C VAL A 86 -15.26 10.12 -2.97
N TRP A 87 -14.10 10.68 -3.30
CA TRP A 87 -14.00 12.11 -3.55
C TRP A 87 -14.79 12.53 -4.80
N LEU A 88 -14.69 11.76 -5.90
CA LEU A 88 -15.45 12.02 -7.13
C LEU A 88 -16.96 11.88 -6.95
N SER A 89 -17.43 11.06 -6.01
CA SER A 89 -18.87 10.95 -5.71
C SER A 89 -19.50 12.22 -5.14
N ALA A 90 -18.69 13.18 -4.67
CA ALA A 90 -19.18 14.50 -4.31
C ALA A 90 -19.55 15.37 -5.52
N PHE A 91 -19.10 15.00 -6.73
CA PHE A 91 -19.20 15.85 -7.93
C PHE A 91 -19.97 15.18 -9.07
N LEU A 92 -19.92 13.86 -9.16
CA LEU A 92 -20.42 13.11 -10.32
C LEU A 92 -21.45 12.07 -9.89
N PRO A 93 -22.48 11.82 -10.73
CA PRO A 93 -23.42 10.76 -10.48
C PRO A 93 -22.75 9.39 -10.65
N MET A 94 -23.19 8.42 -9.85
CA MET A 94 -22.59 7.10 -9.75
C MET A 94 -22.37 6.36 -11.09
N PRO A 95 -23.28 6.41 -12.09
CA PRO A 95 -23.05 5.76 -13.38
C PRO A 95 -21.84 6.31 -14.14
N ILE A 96 -21.58 7.61 -14.07
CA ILE A 96 -20.43 8.25 -14.72
C ILE A 96 -19.13 7.83 -14.02
N ILE A 97 -19.14 7.77 -12.69
CA ILE A 97 -18.01 7.30 -11.89
C ILE A 97 -17.67 5.85 -12.26
N ILE A 98 -18.66 4.97 -12.30
CA ILE A 98 -18.47 3.57 -12.70
C ILE A 98 -17.87 3.50 -14.11
N ALA A 99 -18.42 4.24 -15.07
CA ALA A 99 -17.91 4.27 -16.44
C ALA A 99 -16.44 4.78 -16.51
N LEU A 100 -16.12 5.82 -15.75
CA LEU A 100 -14.77 6.39 -15.67
C LEU A 100 -13.77 5.38 -15.08
N PHE A 101 -14.09 4.76 -13.95
CA PHE A 101 -13.22 3.76 -13.33
C PHE A 101 -13.13 2.47 -14.11
N MET A 102 -14.19 2.07 -14.83
CA MET A 102 -14.13 0.91 -15.72
C MET A 102 -13.24 1.20 -16.93
N GLY A 103 -13.38 2.37 -17.56
CA GLY A 103 -12.52 2.81 -18.67
C GLY A 103 -11.06 2.97 -18.25
N MET A 104 -10.80 3.66 -17.14
CA MET A 104 -9.46 3.77 -16.56
C MET A 104 -8.91 2.42 -16.13
N GLY A 105 -9.73 1.55 -15.54
CA GLY A 105 -9.33 0.22 -15.11
C GLY A 105 -8.90 -0.68 -16.27
N ILE A 106 -9.56 -0.58 -17.42
CA ILE A 106 -9.18 -1.33 -18.62
C ILE A 106 -7.87 -0.76 -19.21
N LEU A 107 -7.78 0.56 -19.39
CA LEU A 107 -6.62 1.20 -20.00
C LEU A 107 -5.37 1.14 -19.10
N LEU A 108 -5.51 1.57 -17.85
CA LEU A 108 -4.43 1.60 -16.88
C LEU A 108 -4.17 0.23 -16.29
N GLY A 109 -5.18 -0.60 -16.06
CA GLY A 109 -4.98 -1.95 -15.54
C GLY A 109 -4.26 -2.85 -16.56
N GLY A 110 -4.66 -2.80 -17.84
CA GLY A 110 -3.95 -3.50 -18.90
C GLY A 110 -2.50 -3.05 -19.04
N THR A 111 -2.28 -1.73 -19.04
CA THR A 111 -0.92 -1.17 -19.09
C THR A 111 -0.10 -1.50 -17.84
N TRP A 112 -0.73 -1.46 -16.66
CA TRP A 112 -0.10 -1.80 -15.38
C TRP A 112 0.33 -3.26 -15.34
N LEU A 113 -0.49 -4.18 -15.86
CA LEU A 113 -0.11 -5.59 -15.98
C LEU A 113 1.14 -5.78 -16.84
N LEU A 114 1.26 -5.04 -17.95
CA LEU A 114 2.47 -5.07 -18.78
C LEU A 114 3.69 -4.50 -18.03
N VAL A 115 3.53 -3.40 -17.30
CA VAL A 115 4.60 -2.82 -16.47
C VAL A 115 5.04 -3.79 -15.38
N VAL A 116 4.10 -4.40 -14.65
CA VAL A 116 4.36 -5.40 -13.61
C VAL A 116 5.06 -6.62 -14.21
N ALA A 117 4.57 -7.13 -15.34
CA ALA A 117 5.18 -8.26 -16.03
C ALA A 117 6.61 -7.95 -16.49
N GLY A 118 6.84 -6.77 -17.08
CA GLY A 118 8.16 -6.34 -17.50
C GLY A 118 9.14 -6.19 -16.33
N LEU A 119 8.71 -5.56 -15.24
CA LEU A 119 9.55 -5.41 -14.04
C LEU A 119 9.84 -6.75 -13.36
N LEU A 120 8.87 -7.65 -13.28
CA LEU A 120 9.08 -9.01 -12.78
C LEU A 120 9.97 -9.82 -13.71
N PHE A 121 9.87 -9.64 -15.03
CA PHE A 121 10.75 -10.28 -15.99
C PHE A 121 12.20 -9.83 -15.80
N VAL A 122 12.44 -8.52 -15.70
CA VAL A 122 13.77 -7.97 -15.39
C VAL A 122 14.28 -8.49 -14.03
N ALA A 123 13.42 -8.47 -13.00
CA ALA A 123 13.79 -8.98 -11.68
C ALA A 123 14.09 -10.48 -11.70
N TRP A 124 13.39 -11.24 -12.54
CA TRP A 124 13.63 -12.67 -12.74
C TRP A 124 14.96 -12.93 -13.46
N MET A 125 15.32 -12.10 -14.45
CA MET A 125 16.64 -12.17 -15.09
C MET A 125 17.78 -11.88 -14.10
N LEU A 126 17.55 -10.96 -13.14
CA LEU A 126 18.50 -10.62 -12.08
C LEU A 126 18.42 -11.55 -10.86
N ARG A 127 17.56 -12.57 -10.91
CA ARG A 127 17.35 -13.49 -9.79
C ARG A 127 18.56 -14.39 -9.64
N ASP A 128 19.09 -14.46 -8.42
CA ASP A 128 20.08 -15.46 -8.06
C ASP A 128 19.35 -16.70 -7.49
N PRO A 129 19.32 -17.84 -8.20
CA PRO A 129 18.65 -19.05 -7.74
C PRO A 129 19.38 -19.75 -6.60
N GLN A 130 20.68 -19.49 -6.42
CA GLN A 130 21.49 -20.08 -5.35
C GLN A 130 21.41 -19.27 -4.05
N ALA A 131 21.07 -17.98 -4.15
CA ALA A 131 20.83 -17.12 -3.00
C ALA A 131 19.57 -17.56 -2.23
N ALA A 132 19.80 -18.27 -1.12
CA ALA A 132 18.80 -18.69 -0.16
C ALA A 132 19.22 -18.28 1.26
N ASP A 133 18.58 -17.25 1.80
CA ASP A 133 18.75 -16.89 3.21
C ASP A 133 17.75 -17.67 4.03
N ILE A 134 18.24 -18.51 4.95
CA ILE A 134 17.41 -19.31 5.86
C ILE A 134 17.59 -18.75 7.26
N GLY A 135 16.49 -18.39 7.91
CA GLY A 135 16.53 -17.89 9.28
C GLY A 135 16.82 -18.99 10.30
N PRO A 136 17.39 -18.64 11.47
CA PRO A 136 17.65 -17.29 11.96
C PRO A 136 18.94 -16.67 11.39
N THR A 137 18.86 -15.44 10.85
CA THR A 137 20.03 -14.71 10.32
C THR A 137 20.67 -13.77 11.33
N HIS A 138 20.11 -13.68 12.54
CA HIS A 138 20.64 -12.86 13.62
C HIS A 138 20.60 -13.65 14.94
N SER A 139 21.68 -13.59 15.71
CA SER A 139 21.87 -14.44 16.90
C SER A 139 20.79 -14.23 17.97
N ALA A 140 20.29 -13.01 18.13
CA ALA A 140 19.19 -12.72 19.05
C ALA A 140 17.87 -13.42 18.70
N LEU A 141 17.71 -13.87 17.45
CA LEU A 141 16.49 -14.53 16.96
C LEU A 141 16.55 -16.07 17.07
N ASN A 142 17.65 -16.64 17.56
CA ASN A 142 17.81 -18.10 17.66
C ASN A 142 16.78 -18.77 18.57
N GLN A 143 16.32 -18.05 19.61
CA GLN A 143 15.34 -18.52 20.59
C GLN A 143 13.97 -17.87 20.42
N ALA A 144 13.83 -16.94 19.46
CA ALA A 144 12.59 -16.21 19.25
C ALA A 144 11.65 -17.03 18.36
N GLU A 145 10.41 -17.22 18.80
CA GLU A 145 9.37 -17.85 18.01
C GLU A 145 8.84 -16.91 16.93
N LEU A 146 8.39 -17.49 15.81
CA LEU A 146 7.78 -16.74 14.72
C LEU A 146 6.50 -16.05 15.22
N PRO A 147 6.34 -14.72 15.06
CA PRO A 147 5.11 -14.06 15.43
C PRO A 147 3.94 -14.57 14.57
N VAL A 148 2.93 -15.16 15.21
CA VAL A 148 1.75 -15.80 14.58
C VAL A 148 1.08 -14.92 13.52
N TRP A 149 1.07 -13.60 13.76
CA TRP A 149 0.37 -12.63 12.93
C TRP A 149 1.31 -11.73 12.10
N GLY A 150 2.63 -11.93 12.12
CA GLY A 150 3.63 -11.01 11.57
C GLY A 150 3.29 -10.41 10.20
N ASP A 151 3.49 -11.19 9.13
CA ASP A 151 3.23 -10.73 7.76
C ASP A 151 1.72 -10.72 7.41
N ARG A 152 0.90 -11.50 8.13
CA ARG A 152 -0.56 -11.55 7.93
C ARG A 152 -1.23 -10.23 8.29
N LEU A 153 -0.68 -9.50 9.27
CA LEU A 153 -1.19 -8.20 9.69
C LEU A 153 -1.15 -7.16 8.58
N LEU A 154 -0.18 -7.19 7.64
CA LEU A 154 -0.21 -6.22 6.54
C LEU A 154 -1.46 -6.36 5.69
N LYS A 155 -1.85 -7.60 5.38
CA LYS A 155 -3.07 -7.85 4.60
C LYS A 155 -4.29 -7.29 5.32
N VAL A 156 -4.35 -7.49 6.64
CA VAL A 156 -5.42 -6.95 7.49
C VAL A 156 -5.39 -5.42 7.48
N ILE A 157 -4.22 -4.79 7.63
CA ILE A 157 -4.07 -3.33 7.65
C ILE A 157 -4.50 -2.73 6.31
N PHE A 158 -4.06 -3.28 5.16
CA PHE A 158 -4.48 -2.79 3.85
C PHE A 158 -5.97 -2.99 3.61
N PHE A 159 -6.50 -4.15 3.97
CA PHE A 159 -7.91 -4.44 3.77
C PHE A 159 -8.81 -3.57 4.66
N ALA A 160 -8.46 -3.42 5.94
CA ALA A 160 -9.14 -2.52 6.87
C ALA A 160 -9.01 -1.06 6.42
N GLY A 161 -7.83 -0.66 5.94
CA GLY A 161 -7.59 0.65 5.34
C GLY A 161 -8.51 0.91 4.15
N LEU A 162 -8.59 -0.03 3.22
CA LEU A 162 -9.45 0.05 2.05
C LEU A 162 -10.94 0.15 2.44
N LEU A 163 -11.40 -0.68 3.38
CA LEU A 163 -12.78 -0.61 3.88
C LEU A 163 -13.05 0.73 4.60
N SER A 164 -12.09 1.21 5.39
CA SER A 164 -12.24 2.46 6.13
C SER A 164 -12.41 3.67 5.21
N VAL A 165 -11.93 3.61 3.96
CA VAL A 165 -12.18 4.66 2.97
C VAL A 165 -13.68 4.85 2.75
N PHE A 166 -14.43 3.75 2.57
CA PHE A 166 -15.86 3.81 2.29
C PHE A 166 -16.73 4.12 3.51
N VAL A 167 -16.19 3.91 4.72
CA VAL A 167 -16.91 4.17 5.98
C VAL A 167 -16.62 5.55 6.54
N LEU A 168 -15.37 6.02 6.44
CA LEU A 168 -14.87 7.21 7.15
C LEU A 168 -14.58 8.40 6.23
N THR A 169 -14.77 8.23 4.92
CA THR A 169 -14.60 9.33 3.96
C THR A 169 -15.99 9.76 3.51
N GLU A 170 -16.45 10.89 4.03
CA GLU A 170 -17.65 11.53 3.52
C GLU A 170 -17.30 12.35 2.26
N PRO A 171 -18.12 12.31 1.21
CA PRO A 171 -17.99 13.20 0.08
C PRO A 171 -18.27 14.63 0.55
N ALA A 172 -17.22 15.43 0.71
CA ALA A 172 -17.37 16.84 1.05
C ALA A 172 -17.81 17.61 -0.21
N HIS A 173 -19.04 18.12 -0.22
CA HIS A 173 -19.49 19.08 -1.22
C HIS A 173 -18.84 20.44 -0.92
N PRO A 174 -18.08 21.03 -1.87
CA PRO A 174 -17.53 22.35 -1.66
C PRO A 174 -18.64 23.42 -1.66
N ASP A 175 -18.57 24.40 -0.75
CA ASP A 175 -19.56 25.48 -0.60
C ASP A 175 -19.86 26.23 -1.90
N TRP A 176 -18.92 26.27 -2.85
CA TRP A 176 -19.10 26.92 -4.15
C TRP A 176 -20.03 26.16 -5.10
N VAL A 177 -20.22 24.84 -4.92
CA VAL A 177 -21.18 24.05 -5.72
C VAL A 177 -22.61 24.43 -5.34
N GLU A 178 -22.88 24.58 -4.04
CA GLU A 178 -24.21 24.97 -3.54
C GLU A 178 -24.62 26.37 -4.04
N GLN A 179 -23.66 27.29 -4.16
CA GLN A 179 -23.91 28.64 -4.68
C GLN A 179 -24.34 28.63 -6.17
N ILE A 180 -23.75 27.76 -6.99
CA ILE A 180 -24.09 27.64 -8.41
C ILE A 180 -25.51 27.06 -8.57
N ASP A 181 -25.85 26.04 -7.78
CA ASP A 181 -27.20 25.45 -7.80
C ASP A 181 -28.26 26.47 -7.41
N TRP A 182 -28.01 27.28 -6.38
CA TRP A 182 -28.94 28.33 -5.95
C TRP A 182 -29.12 29.44 -7.00
N GLN A 183 -28.03 29.88 -7.63
CA GLN A 183 -28.09 30.84 -8.73
C GLN A 183 -28.88 30.30 -9.92
N SER A 184 -28.64 29.05 -10.33
CA SER A 184 -29.36 28.44 -11.46
C SER A 184 -30.87 28.35 -11.23
N GLN A 185 -31.29 27.98 -10.00
CA GLN A 185 -32.71 27.87 -9.64
C GLN A 185 -33.41 29.23 -9.56
N SER A 186 -32.71 30.28 -9.12
CA SER A 186 -33.28 31.64 -9.06
C SER A 186 -33.43 32.26 -10.45
N THR A 187 -32.51 31.98 -11.40
CA THR A 187 -32.64 32.43 -12.79
C THR A 187 -33.75 31.74 -13.59
N MET A 188 -34.17 30.52 -13.22
CA MET A 188 -35.29 29.84 -13.89
C MET A 188 -36.68 30.27 -13.37
N ARG A 189 -36.73 31.05 -12.29
CA ARG A 189 -37.98 31.51 -11.65
C ARG A 189 -38.37 32.96 -11.98
N LEU A 190 -37.65 33.60 -12.91
CA LEU A 190 -37.93 34.92 -13.48
C LEU A 190 -38.41 34.79 -14.92
#